data_AF-A0A4C1TED0-F1
#
_entry.id   AF-A0A4C1TED0-F1
#
_cell.length_a   1.000
_cell.length_b   1.000
_cell.length_c   1.000
_cell.angle_alpha   90.00
_cell.angle_beta   90.00
_cell.angle_gamma   90.00
#
_symmetry.space_group_name_H-M   'P 1'
#
loop_
_entity.id
_entity.type
_entity.pdbx_description
1 polymer ?
#
loop_
_entity_poly.entity_id
_entity_poly.type
_entity_poly.pdbx_seq_one_letter_code
_entity_poly.pdbx_strand_id
1 'polypeptide(L)'
;MEPPDGGRPIPIRKITNWKRVSTALEEIDTPNLNSIPNDITDEIDFAIGALTNHVRTVVEESEREVPASSDRRKFPPIFLN
;
A
#
# COMPACT_ATOMS: atom_id res chain seq x y z
N MET A 1 -4.71 -9.53 -42.77
CA MET A 1 -3.81 -9.95 -41.67
C MET A 1 -3.90 -8.88 -40.60
N GLU A 2 -4.39 -9.21 -39.41
CA GLU A 2 -4.26 -8.29 -38.26
C GLU A 2 -2.77 -8.13 -37.91
N PRO A 3 -2.31 -6.94 -37.52
CA PRO A 3 -0.96 -6.78 -37.03
C PRO A 3 -0.77 -7.66 -35.79
N PRO A 4 0.38 -8.31 -35.60
CA PRO A 4 0.68 -8.96 -34.33
C PRO A 4 0.53 -7.89 -33.25
N ASP A 5 -0.40 -8.13 -32.32
CA ASP A 5 -0.69 -7.27 -31.17
C ASP A 5 0.63 -7.06 -30.43
N GLY A 6 1.31 -5.97 -30.77
CA GLY A 6 2.68 -5.69 -30.34
C GLY A 6 2.66 -5.66 -28.83
N GLY A 7 3.32 -6.65 -28.21
CA GLY A 7 3.20 -7.04 -26.81
C GLY A 7 3.00 -5.86 -25.88
N ARG A 8 1.74 -5.49 -25.66
CA ARG A 8 1.40 -4.32 -24.87
C ARG A 8 1.93 -4.56 -23.46
N PRO A 9 2.69 -3.61 -22.87
CA PRO A 9 3.18 -3.76 -21.52
C PRO A 9 2.01 -4.06 -20.58
N ILE A 10 2.13 -5.14 -19.80
CA ILE A 10 1.12 -5.48 -18.80
C ILE A 10 1.09 -4.32 -17.82
N PRO A 11 -0.07 -3.66 -17.63
CA PRO A 11 -0.14 -2.56 -16.68
C PRO A 11 0.19 -3.10 -15.28
N ILE A 12 1.17 -2.52 -14.61
CA ILE A 12 1.52 -2.87 -13.24
C ILE A 12 0.73 -1.95 -12.31
N ARG A 13 0.06 -2.52 -11.31
CA ARG A 13 -0.66 -1.75 -10.29
C ARG A 13 0.06 -1.89 -8.95
N LYS A 14 0.27 -0.77 -8.28
CA LYS A 14 0.71 -0.75 -6.89
C LYS A 14 -0.49 -1.04 -5.99
N ILE A 15 -0.37 -2.06 -5.15
CA ILE A 15 -1.38 -2.44 -4.16
C ILE A 15 -0.71 -2.45 -2.79
N THR A 16 -1.27 -1.73 -1.84
CA THR A 16 -0.80 -1.70 -0.45
C THR A 16 -1.56 -2.72 0.39
N ASN A 17 -0.85 -3.55 1.16
CA ASN A 17 -1.46 -4.47 2.10
C ASN A 17 -1.83 -3.74 3.42
N TRP A 18 -3.04 -3.18 3.45
CA TRP A 18 -3.55 -2.43 4.61
C TRP A 18 -3.63 -3.26 5.91
N LYS A 19 -3.79 -4.58 5.82
CA LYS A 19 -3.84 -5.44 7.02
C LYS A 19 -2.47 -5.51 7.72
N ARG A 20 -1.37 -5.55 6.97
CA ARG A 20 -0.01 -5.46 7.52
C ARG A 20 0.26 -4.09 8.13
N VAL A 21 -0.20 -3.02 7.48
CA VAL A 21 -0.09 -1.66 8.00
C VAL A 21 -0.83 -1.51 9.34
N SER A 22 -2.04 -2.06 9.46
CA SER A 22 -2.81 -2.02 10.72
C SER A 22 -2.12 -2.78 11.86
N THR A 23 -1.61 -3.99 11.60
CA THR A 23 -0.92 -4.78 12.64
C THR A 23 0.36 -4.10 13.11
N ALA A 24 1.16 -3.55 12.20
CA ALA A 24 2.37 -2.80 12.55
C ALA A 24 2.05 -1.53 13.36
N LEU A 25 0.94 -0.85 13.06
CA LEU A 25 0.53 0.35 13.79
C LEU A 25 -0.03 0.02 15.20
N GLU A 26 -0.71 -1.12 15.34
CA GLU A 26 -1.25 -1.60 16.63
C GLU A 26 -0.13 -1.97 17.63
N GLU A 27 0.99 -2.52 17.15
CA GLU A 27 2.16 -2.81 18.00
C GLU A 27 2.84 -1.54 18.58
N ILE A 28 2.66 -0.38 17.93
CA ILE A 28 3.25 0.89 18.37
C ILE A 28 2.42 1.54 19.51
N ASP A 29 1.13 1.21 19.60
CA ASP A 29 0.15 1.95 20.41
C ASP A 29 0.15 1.58 21.91
N THR A 30 0.89 0.55 22.34
CA THR A 30 0.65 -0.04 23.67
C THR A 30 1.63 0.33 24.80
N PRO A 31 2.88 0.81 24.57
CA PRO A 31 3.59 1.49 25.66
C PRO A 31 4.49 2.69 25.30
N ASN A 32 4.81 2.93 24.03
CA ASN A 32 5.89 3.88 23.66
C ASN A 32 5.49 5.35 23.93
N LEU A 33 4.22 5.70 23.73
CA LEU A 33 3.69 7.06 23.91
C LEU A 33 3.48 7.46 25.38
N ASN A 34 3.39 6.50 26.31
CA ASN A 34 3.18 6.79 27.74
C ASN A 34 4.49 7.10 28.49
N SER A 35 5.66 6.92 27.86
CA SER A 35 6.97 7.22 28.45
C SER A 35 7.51 8.60 28.09
N ILE A 36 6.81 9.35 27.23
CA ILE A 36 7.24 10.67 26.78
C ILE A 36 7.07 11.66 27.95
N PRO A 37 8.15 12.25 28.49
CA PRO A 37 8.06 13.20 29.56
C PRO A 37 7.35 14.46 29.09
N ASN A 38 6.53 15.00 29.97
CA ASN A 38 5.60 16.09 29.70
C ASN A 38 6.30 17.47 29.63
N ASP A 39 7.50 17.54 29.01
CA ASP A 39 8.36 18.73 28.86
C ASP A 39 8.58 19.03 27.34
N ILE A 40 7.59 19.68 26.71
CA ILE A 40 6.73 19.08 25.66
C ILE A 40 6.67 19.88 24.34
N THR A 41 7.78 20.39 23.80
CA THR A 41 7.76 20.99 22.43
C THR A 41 8.73 20.32 21.48
N ASP A 42 10.03 20.33 21.80
CA ASP A 42 11.04 19.74 20.91
C ASP A 42 10.93 18.21 20.81
N GLU A 43 10.53 17.54 21.89
CA GLU A 43 10.35 16.08 21.91
C GLU A 43 9.04 15.64 21.23
N ILE A 44 8.00 16.47 21.24
CA ILE A 44 6.77 16.23 20.46
C ILE A 44 7.07 16.32 18.97
N ASP A 45 7.79 17.36 18.54
CA ASP A 45 8.17 17.51 17.12
C ASP A 45 9.06 16.35 16.66
N PHE A 46 9.98 15.91 17.52
CA PHE A 46 10.80 14.72 17.27
C PHE A 46 9.96 13.43 17.18
N ALA A 47 9.04 13.21 18.11
CA ALA A 47 8.17 12.04 18.14
C ALA A 47 7.21 11.99 16.94
N ILE A 48 6.64 13.14 16.54
CA ILE A 48 5.81 13.28 15.34
C ILE A 48 6.64 12.97 14.08
N GLY A 49 7.87 13.48 14.00
CA GLY A 49 8.80 13.17 12.92
C GLY A 49 9.14 11.68 12.84
N ALA A 50 9.44 11.06 13.98
CA ALA A 50 9.74 9.63 14.07
C ALA A 50 8.54 8.76 13.65
N LEU A 51 7.34 9.07 14.14
CA LEU A 51 6.11 8.37 13.78
C LEU A 51 5.80 8.51 12.28
N THR A 52 5.94 9.72 11.73
CA THR A 52 5.69 9.99 10.31
C THR A 52 6.65 9.19 9.41
N ASN A 53 7.94 9.13 9.78
CA ASN A 53 8.92 8.34 9.06
C ASN A 53 8.61 6.84 9.15
N HIS A 54 8.24 6.35 10.34
CA HIS A 54 7.91 4.95 10.54
C HIS A 54 6.66 4.53 9.72
N VAL A 55 5.59 5.34 9.75
CA VAL A 55 4.39 5.10 8.94
C VAL A 55 4.73 5.10 7.45
N ARG A 56 5.58 6.02 6.98
CA ARG A 56 6.04 6.04 5.59
C ARG A 56 6.75 4.74 5.23
N THR A 57 7.70 4.29 6.05
CA THR A 57 8.44 3.04 5.82
C THR A 57 7.50 1.84 5.79
N VAL A 58 6.58 1.71 6.75
CA VAL A 58 5.63 0.59 6.80
C VAL A 58 4.70 0.58 5.57
N VAL A 59 4.27 1.74 5.09
CA VAL A 59 3.47 1.86 3.87
C VAL A 59 4.28 1.39 2.66
N GLU A 60 5.50 1.90 2.49
CA GLU A 60 6.40 1.52 1.38
C GLU A 60 6.73 0.02 1.38
N GLU A 61 7.04 -0.57 2.55
CA GLU A 61 7.29 -2.02 2.69
C GLU A 61 6.03 -2.89 2.50
N SER A 62 4.86 -2.28 2.61
CA SER A 62 3.57 -2.93 2.38
C SER A 62 3.05 -2.73 0.96
N GLU A 63 3.70 -1.89 0.16
CA GLU A 63 3.43 -1.79 -1.27
C GLU A 63 3.96 -3.03 -2.00
N ARG A 64 3.13 -3.56 -2.89
CA ARG A 64 3.53 -4.61 -3.82
C ARG A 64 3.06 -4.24 -5.21
N GLU A 65 3.97 -4.41 -6.17
CA GLU A 65 3.64 -4.36 -7.58
C GLU A 65 3.00 -5.68 -7.99
N VAL A 66 1.78 -5.59 -8.49
CA VAL A 66 1.04 -6.74 -8.99
C VAL A 66 0.74 -6.48 -10.47
N PRO A 67 1.01 -7.43 -11.37
CA PRO A 67 0.56 -7.30 -12.74
C PRO A 67 -0.96 -7.17 -12.71
N ALA A 68 -1.50 -6.07 -13.25
CA ALA A 68 -2.93 -5.95 -13.44
C ALA A 68 -3.32 -7.10 -14.36
N SER A 69 -4.05 -8.08 -13.81
CA SER A 69 -4.60 -9.16 -14.59
C SER A 69 -5.36 -8.49 -15.73
N SER A 70 -4.86 -8.63 -16.95
CA SER A 70 -5.57 -8.14 -18.13
C SER A 70 -6.93 -8.80 -18.07
N ASP A 71 -7.97 -8.03 -17.75
CA ASP A 71 -9.34 -8.49 -17.56
C ASP A 71 -9.96 -8.81 -18.93
N ARG A 72 -9.25 -9.60 -19.73
CA ARG A 72 -9.78 -10.31 -20.89
C ARG A 72 -10.58 -11.50 -20.39
N ARG A 73 -11.58 -11.26 -19.52
CA ARG A 73 -12.79 -12.08 -19.52
C ARG A 73 -13.43 -11.84 -20.89
N LYS A 74 -13.10 -12.68 -21.87
CA LYS A 74 -13.92 -12.78 -23.10
C LYS A 74 -15.31 -13.19 -22.61
N PHE A 75 -16.26 -12.27 -22.65
CA PHE A 75 -17.66 -12.63 -22.53
C PHE A 75 -17.96 -13.65 -23.64
N PRO A 76 -18.53 -14.83 -23.33
CA PRO A 76 -19.03 -15.69 -24.38
C PRO A 76 -20.06 -14.90 -25.21
N PRO A 77 -20.07 -15.05 -26.54
CA PRO A 77 -21.02 -14.33 -27.39
C PRO A 77 -22.44 -14.71 -26.94
N ILE A 78 -23.18 -13.70 -26.48
CA ILE A 78 -24.59 -13.87 -26.15
C ILE A 78 -25.32 -14.00 -27.49
N PHE A 79 -25.68 -15.22 -27.88
CA PHE A 79 -26.55 -15.45 -29.03
C PHE A 79 -27.97 -15.03 -28.64
N LEU A 80 -28.37 -13.83 -29.02
CA LEU A 80 -29.77 -13.41 -28.98
C LEU A 80 -30.43 -13.97 -30.25
N ASN A 81 -31.38 -14.89 -30.08
CA ASN A 81 -32.24 -15.42 -31.14
C ASN A 81 -33.67 -14.92 -30.94
#